data_AF-A0A8H6Y3T7-F1
#
_entry.id   AF-A0A8H6Y3T7-F1
#
_cell.length_a   1.000
_cell.length_b   1.000
_cell.length_c   1.000
_cell.angle_alpha   90.00
_cell.angle_beta   90.00
_cell.angle_gamma   90.00
#
_symmetry.space_group_name_H-M   'P 1'
#
loop_
_entity.id
_entity.type
_entity.pdbx_description
1 polymer ?
#
loop_
_entity_poly.entity_id
_entity_poly.type
_entity_poly.pdbx_seq_one_letter_code
_entity_poly.pdbx_strand_id
1 'polypeptide(L)'
;MMLPVVRNAETHIFCSQRQTLSMFPSVVWLAVLGVVRVSATSSLGLRPNNLNPRWKTESTPTVDKSHFVSTQGTSFRVKNSDFRFIGTNAYWLSALNSDEDIDSVLGNISLANITVVRTWAFNDVPEIPENGTWFQLVANGTTSMNLDETTGVPKLDRIISMAEKHGIFLVLSLTNNWNPLPLDITTMSSASSSALSKRDILTNNSLPRNTLSNDYGGMDAYVRAFGADSHDSFYTNETIIAAFENYTSHIVSRYVNSTAVLAWEIANDPRCHSSIGGTASCNTTTITSWHHRIATFIQSIDENHLVSSGSQGFFCADCPKLFPRTTPSPSRPSPSPSPSISSRQNKVEPLTKKRILQERKDARKKTRASKLQSDPPSSGVRVRGKWIATPTRQQDDAVLGSAFDGSEGVDFEDILNIPQIGFSSFQLFPDQNSYAPDDPNLSAFNNTLQVGLDWIKRHGDSGQMFGKPVTLSGFGLVTQDNAPSFVPFNSTVAPFANDQIGNLTLKATQIPFGVTDQQRDNVYAQWLQQGILSGLAGMIQYQWGQGNLTAVNGTAISPIIEENGIVPVQSQNGLSPSDGYSIVDQGKDVQQELSRAAQQFVPDS
;
A
#
# COMPACT_ATOMS: atom_id res chain seq x y z
N MET A 1 -47.31 25.03 53.55
CA MET A 1 -47.83 24.56 54.86
C MET A 1 -47.14 23.25 55.17
N MET A 2 -46.34 23.23 56.25
CA MET A 2 -45.85 22.09 57.04
C MET A 2 -45.16 20.87 56.37
N LEU A 3 -43.83 20.84 56.55
CA LEU A 3 -43.06 19.67 57.05
C LEU A 3 -43.53 19.33 58.50
N PRO A 4 -43.33 18.11 59.08
CA PRO A 4 -41.99 17.57 59.41
C PRO A 4 -41.79 16.01 59.42
N VAL A 5 -40.58 15.47 59.16
CA VAL A 5 -39.48 14.98 60.05
C VAL A 5 -39.82 13.64 60.76
N VAL A 6 -38.98 12.57 60.79
CA VAL A 6 -37.95 12.28 61.83
C VAL A 6 -37.27 10.88 61.68
N ARG A 7 -35.91 10.89 61.70
CA ARG A 7 -34.85 10.00 62.29
C ARG A 7 -34.67 8.52 61.86
N ASN A 8 -33.48 8.08 61.42
CA ASN A 8 -32.13 7.88 62.07
C ASN A 8 -32.05 6.66 63.03
N ALA A 9 -31.13 5.72 62.75
CA ALA A 9 -30.11 5.22 63.70
C ALA A 9 -29.09 4.26 63.02
N GLU A 10 -27.81 4.56 63.23
CA GLU A 10 -26.62 3.74 62.94
C GLU A 10 -26.22 2.86 64.15
N THR A 11 -25.12 2.09 63.98
CA THR A 11 -24.13 1.55 64.97
C THR A 11 -24.53 0.28 65.76
N HIS A 12 -23.69 -0.74 66.05
CA HIS A 12 -22.24 -0.93 66.31
C HIS A 12 -21.80 -2.38 65.94
N ILE A 13 -20.60 -2.67 65.39
CA ILE A 13 -19.24 -2.88 65.95
C ILE A 13 -19.07 -4.04 66.99
N PHE A 14 -18.25 -5.05 66.63
CA PHE A 14 -17.16 -5.75 67.38
C PHE A 14 -16.53 -6.78 66.40
N CYS A 15 -15.30 -6.72 65.88
CA CYS A 15 -13.92 -6.65 66.39
C CYS A 15 -13.40 -7.94 67.05
N SER A 16 -12.49 -8.66 66.37
CA SER A 16 -11.35 -9.42 66.95
C SER A 16 -10.38 -9.97 65.89
N GLN A 17 -9.36 -9.17 65.56
CA GLN A 17 -7.92 -9.53 65.54
C GLN A 17 -7.46 -11.01 65.41
N ARG A 18 -6.60 -11.28 64.41
CA ARG A 18 -5.17 -11.60 64.63
C ARG A 18 -4.33 -11.39 63.36
N GLN A 19 -3.12 -10.87 63.59
CA GLN A 19 -2.07 -10.49 62.65
C GLN A 19 -1.19 -11.68 62.27
N THR A 20 -0.59 -11.64 61.07
CA THR A 20 0.84 -11.95 60.84
C THR A 20 1.38 -11.13 59.65
N LEU A 21 2.53 -10.48 59.85
CA LEU A 21 3.33 -9.74 58.87
C LEU A 21 4.40 -10.65 58.24
N SER A 22 4.76 -10.41 56.97
CA SER A 22 6.16 -10.41 56.47
C SER A 22 6.23 -9.74 55.09
N MET A 23 6.71 -8.49 55.01
CA MET A 23 8.02 -8.06 54.47
C MET A 23 8.22 -8.18 52.93
N PHE A 24 8.28 -7.01 52.28
CA PHE A 24 8.88 -6.73 50.97
C PHE A 24 10.40 -6.95 50.99
N PRO A 25 11.05 -7.04 49.80
CA PRO A 25 11.83 -5.86 49.39
C PRO A 25 11.80 -5.51 47.89
N SER A 26 11.90 -4.22 47.66
CA SER A 26 12.19 -3.52 46.41
C SER A 26 13.61 -3.81 45.90
N VAL A 27 13.81 -3.84 44.57
CA VAL A 27 15.14 -3.86 43.95
C VAL A 27 15.42 -2.51 43.29
N VAL A 28 16.51 -1.90 43.74
CA VAL A 28 17.04 -0.58 43.36
C VAL A 28 18.24 -0.77 42.43
N TRP A 29 18.35 0.13 41.44
CA TRP A 29 19.45 0.34 40.52
C TRP A 29 20.81 0.58 41.21
N LEU A 30 21.90 0.08 40.65
CA LEU A 30 23.26 0.52 40.97
C LEU A 30 24.10 0.70 39.69
N ALA A 31 24.55 1.95 39.49
CA ALA A 31 25.64 2.34 38.60
C ALA A 31 26.95 2.37 39.39
N VAL A 32 28.06 1.89 38.82
CA VAL A 32 29.41 2.03 39.39
C VAL A 32 30.37 2.52 38.32
N LEU A 33 30.85 3.75 38.49
CA LEU A 33 32.04 4.32 37.85
C LEU A 33 33.21 4.22 38.82
N GLY A 34 34.30 3.59 38.41
CA GLY A 34 35.55 3.50 39.17
C GLY A 34 36.72 3.98 38.33
N VAL A 35 37.23 5.16 38.65
CA VAL A 35 38.48 5.74 38.13
C VAL A 35 39.64 5.25 38.97
N VAL A 36 40.70 4.70 38.35
CA VAL A 36 42.01 4.54 39.00
C VAL A 36 43.12 4.97 38.03
N ARG A 37 43.85 6.02 38.43
CA ARG A 37 45.15 6.43 37.87
C ARG A 37 46.25 5.54 38.45
N VAL A 38 47.22 5.11 37.63
CA VAL A 38 48.53 4.65 38.11
C VAL A 38 49.65 5.23 37.24
N SER A 39 50.61 5.84 37.92
CA SER A 39 51.81 6.50 37.41
C SER A 39 52.89 5.51 36.95
N ALA A 40 53.74 5.98 36.04
CA ALA A 40 54.89 5.26 35.50
C ALA A 40 56.13 5.34 36.40
N THR A 41 56.88 4.25 36.53
CA THR A 41 58.35 4.24 36.70
C THR A 41 58.97 2.95 36.14
N SER A 42 60.04 3.16 35.38
CA SER A 42 61.09 2.26 34.85
C SER A 42 61.76 1.38 35.93
N SER A 43 62.48 0.27 35.71
CA SER A 43 63.23 -0.31 34.57
C SER A 43 63.68 -1.75 34.87
N LEU A 44 64.08 -2.47 33.80
CA LEU A 44 65.06 -3.56 33.72
C LEU A 44 64.63 -5.01 34.03
N GLY A 45 64.40 -5.75 32.93
CA GLY A 45 65.26 -6.89 32.59
C GLY A 45 64.73 -8.25 32.98
N LEU A 46 64.20 -8.98 31.98
CA LEU A 46 64.44 -10.41 31.71
C LEU A 46 63.58 -10.80 30.48
N ARG A 47 64.21 -11.34 29.43
CA ARG A 47 63.52 -11.91 28.27
C ARG A 47 62.89 -13.25 28.65
N PRO A 48 61.68 -13.56 28.14
CA PRO A 48 61.53 -14.87 27.52
C PRO A 48 60.69 -14.88 26.22
N ASN A 49 60.98 -15.92 25.46
CA ASN A 49 60.47 -16.36 24.17
C ASN A 49 58.94 -16.33 23.98
N ASN A 50 58.56 -15.83 22.80
CA ASN A 50 57.48 -16.27 21.92
C ASN A 50 56.48 -17.31 22.44
N LEU A 51 55.31 -16.84 22.92
CA LEU A 51 54.00 -17.44 22.69
C LEU A 51 52.96 -16.31 22.67
N ASN A 52 52.62 -15.79 21.48
CA ASN A 52 51.46 -14.91 21.30
C ASN A 52 50.21 -15.79 21.13
N PRO A 53 49.19 -15.72 22.01
CA PRO A 53 47.86 -16.17 21.65
C PRO A 53 47.30 -15.16 20.66
N ARG A 54 47.27 -15.56 19.39
CA ARG A 54 46.62 -14.83 18.31
C ARG A 54 45.11 -14.92 18.55
N TRP A 55 44.55 -13.97 19.30
CA TRP A 55 43.12 -13.74 19.29
C TRP A 55 42.75 -13.35 17.87
N LYS A 56 42.18 -14.32 17.12
CA LYS A 56 41.45 -14.01 15.90
C LYS A 56 40.26 -13.18 16.36
N THR A 57 40.32 -11.87 16.12
CA THR A 57 39.11 -11.10 15.86
C THR A 57 38.45 -11.75 14.67
N GLU A 58 37.48 -12.62 14.93
CA GLU A 58 36.54 -13.10 13.94
C GLU A 58 35.79 -11.85 13.48
N SER A 59 36.15 -11.36 12.29
CA SER A 59 35.37 -10.34 11.61
C SER A 59 33.97 -10.91 11.42
N THR A 60 32.97 -10.26 12.00
CA THR A 60 31.58 -10.45 11.57
C THR A 60 31.55 -10.45 10.04
N PRO A 61 30.93 -11.46 9.39
CA PRO A 61 30.86 -11.48 7.94
C PRO A 61 30.27 -10.16 7.46
N THR A 62 31.03 -9.38 6.70
CA THR A 62 30.49 -8.20 6.02
C THR A 62 29.44 -8.70 5.05
N VAL A 63 28.17 -8.40 5.31
CA VAL A 63 27.06 -8.70 4.40
C VAL A 63 27.41 -8.17 3.01
N ASP A 64 27.37 -9.04 2.00
CA ASP A 64 27.66 -8.64 0.62
C ASP A 64 26.53 -7.75 0.10
N LYS A 65 26.76 -6.43 0.13
CA LYS A 65 25.78 -5.43 -0.31
C LYS A 65 25.37 -5.58 -1.77
N SER A 66 26.13 -6.31 -2.59
CA SER A 66 25.79 -6.51 -4.01
C SER A 66 24.53 -7.37 -4.21
N HIS A 67 24.11 -8.12 -3.19
CA HIS A 67 22.89 -8.93 -3.23
C HIS A 67 21.62 -8.13 -2.90
N PHE A 68 21.74 -6.92 -2.34
CA PHE A 68 20.61 -6.04 -2.08
C PHE A 68 20.28 -5.23 -3.32
N VAL A 69 18.98 -4.95 -3.50
CA VAL A 69 18.53 -4.06 -4.57
C VAL A 69 18.93 -2.63 -4.21
N SER A 70 19.56 -1.94 -5.16
CA SER A 70 19.99 -0.54 -5.05
C SER A 70 19.45 0.28 -6.22
N THR A 71 19.68 1.59 -6.20
CA THR A 71 19.23 2.50 -7.28
C THR A 71 20.41 3.13 -8.01
N GLN A 72 20.31 3.24 -9.33
CA GLN A 72 21.22 4.03 -10.16
C GLN A 72 20.41 4.87 -11.16
N GLY A 73 20.29 6.18 -10.89
CA GLY A 73 19.39 7.05 -11.64
C GLY A 73 17.95 6.54 -11.54
N THR A 74 17.30 6.29 -12.68
CA THR A 74 15.91 5.83 -12.74
C THR A 74 15.75 4.31 -12.68
N SER A 75 16.82 3.55 -12.51
CA SER A 75 16.81 2.08 -12.57
C SER A 75 17.16 1.44 -11.22
N PHE A 76 16.62 0.25 -10.95
CA PHE A 76 17.16 -0.60 -9.89
C PHE A 76 18.36 -1.42 -10.39
N ARG A 77 19.24 -1.80 -9.45
CA ARG A 77 20.42 -2.61 -9.71
C ARG A 77 20.53 -3.70 -8.65
N VAL A 78 20.84 -4.92 -9.06
CA VAL A 78 21.16 -6.04 -8.16
C VAL A 78 22.26 -6.89 -8.78
N LYS A 79 23.26 -7.32 -8.00
CA LYS A 79 24.43 -8.07 -8.48
C LYS A 79 25.11 -7.42 -9.70
N ASN A 80 25.19 -6.08 -9.72
CA ASN A 80 25.72 -5.25 -10.81
C ASN A 80 24.95 -5.31 -12.15
N SER A 81 23.74 -5.87 -12.15
CA SER A 81 22.85 -5.93 -13.32
C SER A 81 21.63 -5.03 -13.14
N ASP A 82 21.09 -4.55 -14.25
CA ASP A 82 19.84 -3.79 -14.24
C ASP A 82 18.72 -4.71 -13.78
N PHE A 83 17.92 -4.20 -12.85
CA PHE A 83 16.77 -4.91 -12.32
C PHE A 83 15.52 -4.11 -12.66
N ARG A 84 14.70 -4.67 -13.54
CA ARG A 84 13.34 -4.21 -13.77
C ARG A 84 12.43 -5.42 -13.64
N PHE A 85 11.20 -5.20 -13.21
CA PHE A 85 10.34 -6.31 -12.86
C PHE A 85 8.87 -6.10 -13.21
N ILE A 86 8.21 -7.22 -13.47
CA ILE A 86 6.77 -7.37 -13.28
C ILE A 86 6.56 -8.11 -11.97
N GLY A 87 5.66 -7.56 -11.16
CA GLY A 87 5.31 -8.08 -9.85
C GLY A 87 3.81 -8.41 -9.74
N THR A 88 3.43 -8.97 -8.60
CA THR A 88 2.03 -9.08 -8.20
C THR A 88 1.84 -8.75 -6.72
N ASN A 89 0.63 -8.37 -6.34
CA ASN A 89 0.23 -8.22 -4.94
C ASN A 89 -0.36 -9.55 -4.43
N ALA A 90 0.11 -9.99 -3.28
CA ALA A 90 -0.45 -11.13 -2.55
C ALA A 90 -0.50 -10.75 -1.07
N TYR A 91 -1.41 -9.82 -0.73
CA TYR A 91 -1.50 -9.26 0.62
C TYR A 91 -1.81 -10.31 1.71
N TRP A 92 -2.44 -11.40 1.29
CA TRP A 92 -3.01 -12.45 2.15
C TRP A 92 -2.04 -13.60 2.45
N LEU A 93 -0.78 -13.54 2.00
CA LEU A 93 0.20 -14.61 2.21
C LEU A 93 0.32 -15.02 3.69
N SER A 94 0.31 -14.05 4.61
CA SER A 94 0.40 -14.31 6.05
C SER A 94 -0.86 -14.96 6.62
N ALA A 95 -1.99 -14.90 5.92
CA ALA A 95 -3.27 -15.49 6.33
C ALA A 95 -3.43 -16.95 5.88
N LEU A 96 -2.46 -17.52 5.14
CA LEU A 96 -2.50 -18.92 4.73
C LEU A 96 -2.32 -19.88 5.91
N ASN A 97 -3.05 -20.98 5.86
CA ASN A 97 -3.16 -21.93 6.97
C ASN A 97 -1.98 -22.91 7.08
N SER A 98 -1.22 -23.11 6.00
CA SER A 98 -0.07 -24.03 5.97
C SER A 98 1.16 -23.38 5.32
N ASP A 99 2.33 -23.87 5.70
CA ASP A 99 3.61 -23.46 5.12
C ASP A 99 3.75 -24.02 3.69
N GLU A 100 3.15 -25.19 3.42
CA GLU A 100 3.07 -25.79 2.08
C GLU A 100 2.30 -24.91 1.10
N ASP A 101 1.20 -24.28 1.53
CA ASP A 101 0.44 -23.34 0.70
C ASP A 101 1.28 -22.10 0.36
N ILE A 102 2.03 -21.55 1.33
CA ILE A 102 2.93 -20.41 1.11
C ILE A 102 3.99 -20.78 0.07
N ASP A 103 4.64 -21.94 0.23
CA ASP A 103 5.66 -22.43 -0.70
C ASP A 103 5.09 -22.65 -2.10
N SER A 104 3.90 -23.26 -2.20
CA SER A 104 3.23 -23.51 -3.47
C SER A 104 2.81 -22.23 -4.18
N VAL A 105 2.24 -21.26 -3.46
CA VAL A 105 1.85 -19.95 -4.01
C VAL A 105 3.07 -19.22 -4.57
N LEU A 106 4.15 -19.11 -3.79
CA LEU A 106 5.38 -18.45 -4.24
C LEU A 106 6.04 -19.19 -5.40
N GLY A 107 6.01 -20.52 -5.40
CA GLY A 107 6.44 -21.33 -6.53
C GLY A 107 5.63 -21.06 -7.80
N ASN A 108 4.29 -20.98 -7.71
CA ASN A 108 3.42 -20.69 -8.84
C ASN A 108 3.63 -19.28 -9.39
N ILE A 109 3.84 -18.29 -8.51
CA ILE A 109 4.18 -16.92 -8.90
C ILE A 109 5.51 -16.91 -9.67
N SER A 110 6.53 -17.60 -9.15
CA SER A 110 7.85 -17.69 -9.79
C SER A 110 7.77 -18.40 -11.15
N LEU A 111 6.97 -19.47 -11.27
CA LEU A 111 6.70 -20.16 -12.55
C LEU A 111 6.01 -19.27 -13.61
N ALA A 112 5.33 -18.20 -13.18
CA ALA A 112 4.76 -17.19 -14.06
C ALA A 112 5.76 -16.10 -14.49
N ASN A 113 7.06 -16.27 -14.18
CA ASN A 113 8.15 -15.28 -14.39
C ASN A 113 7.95 -13.98 -13.61
N ILE A 114 7.21 -14.02 -12.50
CA ILE A 114 7.03 -12.87 -11.61
C ILE A 114 8.13 -12.92 -10.55
N THR A 115 8.91 -11.84 -10.46
CA THR A 115 10.11 -11.78 -9.60
C THR A 115 9.95 -10.90 -8.37
N VAL A 116 8.83 -10.17 -8.25
CA VAL A 116 8.55 -9.31 -7.09
C VAL A 116 7.13 -9.55 -6.59
N VAL A 117 7.00 -9.74 -5.27
CA VAL A 117 5.70 -9.79 -4.60
C VAL A 117 5.59 -8.65 -3.60
N ARG A 118 4.51 -7.87 -3.71
CA ARG A 118 4.13 -6.90 -2.67
C ARG A 118 3.15 -7.56 -1.70
N THR A 119 3.42 -7.46 -0.39
CA THR A 119 2.59 -8.08 0.65
C THR A 119 2.59 -7.27 1.95
N TRP A 120 1.68 -7.60 2.86
CA TRP A 120 1.52 -6.94 4.14
C TRP A 120 2.50 -7.51 5.17
N ALA A 121 3.35 -6.63 5.70
CA ALA A 121 4.14 -6.88 6.90
C ALA A 121 3.50 -6.25 8.14
N PHE A 122 2.17 -6.10 8.11
CA PHE A 122 1.34 -5.66 9.24
C PHE A 122 0.10 -6.54 9.36
N ASN A 123 -0.39 -6.68 10.59
CA ASN A 123 -1.70 -7.22 10.87
C ASN A 123 -2.13 -6.80 12.28
N ASP A 124 -2.67 -5.59 12.39
CA ASP A 124 -3.06 -4.97 13.64
C ASP A 124 -4.49 -5.37 14.02
N VAL A 125 -4.68 -5.82 15.26
CA VAL A 125 -5.98 -6.22 15.78
C VAL A 125 -6.32 -5.42 17.04
N PRO A 126 -7.58 -5.05 17.25
CA PRO A 126 -8.02 -4.41 18.50
C PRO A 126 -8.31 -5.43 19.61
N GLU A 127 -8.42 -6.71 19.24
CA GLU A 127 -8.63 -7.85 20.14
C GLU A 127 -7.94 -9.08 19.56
N ILE A 128 -7.40 -9.95 20.41
CA ILE A 128 -6.73 -11.18 19.98
C ILE A 128 -7.78 -12.13 19.38
N PRO A 129 -7.64 -12.54 18.10
CA PRO A 129 -8.60 -13.44 17.47
C PRO A 129 -8.46 -14.86 18.01
N GLU A 130 -9.58 -15.61 17.99
CA GLU A 130 -9.58 -17.04 18.32
C GLU A 130 -8.76 -17.87 17.31
N ASN A 131 -8.84 -17.52 16.03
CA ASN A 131 -8.18 -18.22 14.93
C ASN A 131 -7.49 -17.24 13.96
N GLY A 132 -6.43 -17.74 13.31
CA GLY A 132 -5.73 -17.05 12.23
C GLY A 132 -4.62 -16.10 12.68
N THR A 133 -3.83 -15.67 11.71
CA THR A 133 -2.62 -14.86 11.93
C THR A 133 -2.94 -13.42 12.35
N TRP A 134 -2.21 -12.88 13.31
CA TRP A 134 -2.19 -11.47 13.73
C TRP A 134 -0.80 -11.09 14.23
N PHE A 135 -0.34 -9.86 13.97
CA PHE A 135 1.04 -9.46 14.28
C PHE A 135 1.14 -8.52 15.47
N GLN A 136 0.12 -7.70 15.70
CA GLN A 136 0.13 -6.75 16.81
C GLN A 136 -1.28 -6.50 17.33
N LEU A 137 -1.40 -6.45 18.66
CA LEU A 137 -2.58 -5.98 19.34
C LEU A 137 -2.41 -4.47 19.55
N VAL A 138 -3.40 -3.69 19.12
CA VAL A 138 -3.43 -2.23 19.22
C VAL A 138 -4.71 -1.86 19.97
N ALA A 139 -4.61 -1.71 21.28
CA ALA A 139 -5.76 -1.57 22.17
C ALA A 139 -5.42 -0.72 23.41
N ASN A 140 -6.41 0.02 23.92
CA ASN A 140 -6.32 0.79 25.16
C ASN A 140 -5.09 1.73 25.24
N GLY A 141 -4.76 2.41 24.14
CA GLY A 141 -3.61 3.32 24.04
C GLY A 141 -2.24 2.63 24.13
N THR A 142 -2.18 1.32 23.88
CA THR A 142 -0.95 0.53 23.95
C THR A 142 -0.85 -0.43 22.77
N THR A 143 0.36 -0.93 22.51
CA THR A 143 0.59 -1.98 21.53
C THR A 143 1.36 -3.16 22.12
N SER A 144 1.06 -4.37 21.65
CA SER A 144 1.83 -5.57 21.99
C SER A 144 1.97 -6.50 20.79
N MET A 145 3.19 -6.92 20.50
CA MET A 145 3.52 -7.77 19.35
C MET A 145 3.22 -9.25 19.62
N ASN A 146 2.71 -9.95 18.61
CA ASN A 146 2.59 -11.40 18.61
C ASN A 146 3.86 -12.05 18.06
N LEU A 147 4.58 -12.77 18.93
CA LEU A 147 5.78 -13.53 18.56
C LEU A 147 5.53 -15.04 18.52
N ASP A 148 4.27 -15.48 18.53
CA ASP A 148 3.91 -16.88 18.35
C ASP A 148 4.37 -17.40 16.98
N GLU A 149 4.99 -18.59 16.96
CA GLU A 149 5.59 -19.17 15.75
C GLU A 149 4.56 -19.51 14.66
N THR A 150 3.29 -19.70 15.03
CA THR A 150 2.24 -20.19 14.11
C THR A 150 1.30 -19.08 13.64
N THR A 151 1.05 -18.09 14.50
CA THR A 151 0.05 -17.04 14.28
C THR A 151 0.63 -15.63 14.30
N GLY A 152 1.91 -15.47 14.70
CA GLY A 152 2.56 -14.17 14.89
C GLY A 152 3.50 -13.74 13.76
N VAL A 153 4.34 -12.76 14.07
CA VAL A 153 5.37 -12.22 13.16
C VAL A 153 6.28 -13.31 12.53
N PRO A 154 6.66 -14.42 13.21
CA PRO A 154 7.45 -15.48 12.58
C PRO A 154 6.86 -16.08 11.28
N LYS A 155 5.56 -15.90 11.02
CA LYS A 155 4.95 -16.24 9.72
C LYS A 155 5.63 -15.51 8.55
N LEU A 156 6.06 -14.27 8.75
CA LEU A 156 6.84 -13.51 7.77
C LEU A 156 8.23 -14.12 7.53
N ASP A 157 8.84 -14.79 8.51
CA ASP A 157 10.12 -15.49 8.31
C ASP A 157 9.97 -16.59 7.27
N ARG A 158 8.87 -17.35 7.34
CA ARG A 158 8.55 -18.42 6.38
C ARG A 158 8.33 -17.85 5.00
N ILE A 159 7.55 -16.77 4.88
CA ILE A 159 7.29 -16.07 3.61
C ILE A 159 8.60 -15.57 3.00
N ILE A 160 9.46 -14.91 3.77
CA ILE A 160 10.74 -14.36 3.30
C ILE A 160 11.69 -15.48 2.88
N SER A 161 11.83 -16.54 3.68
CA SER A 161 12.68 -17.69 3.35
C SER A 161 12.21 -18.43 2.09
N MET A 162 10.90 -18.60 1.92
CA MET A 162 10.33 -19.23 0.72
C MET A 162 10.41 -18.31 -0.50
N ALA A 163 10.27 -16.99 -0.32
CA ALA A 163 10.49 -16.04 -1.40
C ALA A 163 11.93 -16.12 -1.91
N GLU A 164 12.91 -16.17 -1.00
CA GLU A 164 14.32 -16.39 -1.34
C GLU A 164 14.53 -17.70 -2.11
N LYS A 165 13.95 -18.80 -1.61
CA LYS A 165 13.99 -20.12 -2.27
C LYS A 165 13.48 -20.08 -3.72
N HIS A 166 12.44 -19.30 -3.99
CA HIS A 166 11.82 -19.18 -5.31
C HIS A 166 12.38 -18.02 -6.15
N GLY A 167 13.42 -17.33 -5.68
CA GLY A 167 14.05 -16.20 -6.38
C GLY A 167 13.14 -14.96 -6.48
N ILE A 168 12.22 -14.81 -5.54
CA ILE A 168 11.28 -13.70 -5.45
C ILE A 168 11.80 -12.66 -4.45
N PHE A 169 11.75 -11.40 -4.87
CA PHE A 169 11.94 -10.25 -4.00
C PHE A 169 10.62 -9.77 -3.39
N LEU A 170 10.67 -9.22 -2.18
CA LEU A 170 9.49 -8.76 -1.45
C LEU A 170 9.49 -7.24 -1.24
N VAL A 171 8.36 -6.61 -1.53
CA VAL A 171 8.04 -5.26 -1.04
C VAL A 171 7.11 -5.41 0.15
N LEU A 172 7.59 -4.99 1.32
CA LEU A 172 6.90 -5.19 2.60
C LEU A 172 6.29 -3.86 3.07
N SER A 173 4.96 -3.76 2.99
CA SER A 173 4.24 -2.58 3.50
C SER A 173 4.09 -2.69 5.02
N LEU A 174 4.36 -1.60 5.74
CA LEU A 174 4.44 -1.58 7.21
C LEU A 174 3.14 -1.17 7.91
N THR A 175 2.20 -0.54 7.20
CA THR A 175 0.86 -0.22 7.72
C THR A 175 -0.12 0.01 6.57
N ASN A 176 -1.40 0.24 6.89
CA ASN A 176 -2.47 0.50 5.93
C ASN A 176 -3.18 1.81 6.22
N ASN A 177 -3.57 2.55 5.18
CA ASN A 177 -4.50 3.67 5.34
C ASN A 177 -5.88 3.17 5.78
N TRP A 178 -6.39 2.11 5.14
CA TRP A 178 -7.79 1.68 5.20
C TRP A 178 -8.10 0.70 6.34
N ASN A 179 -9.11 1.01 7.17
CA ASN A 179 -9.69 0.03 8.11
C ASN A 179 -11.17 0.34 8.44
N PRO A 180 -12.10 0.16 7.48
CA PRO A 180 -13.51 0.41 7.70
C PRO A 180 -14.10 -0.63 8.65
N LEU A 181 -14.94 -0.15 9.57
CA LEU A 181 -15.71 -1.04 10.45
C LEU A 181 -17.02 -1.45 9.78
N PRO A 182 -17.54 -2.66 10.08
CA PRO A 182 -18.88 -3.05 9.65
C PRO A 182 -19.95 -2.03 10.07
N LEU A 183 -20.97 -1.85 9.24
CA LEU A 183 -22.13 -1.02 9.55
C LEU A 183 -23.05 -1.73 10.54
N ASP A 184 -23.42 -1.08 11.65
CA ASP A 184 -24.50 -1.54 12.52
C ASP A 184 -25.86 -1.10 11.96
N ILE A 185 -26.61 -2.05 11.40
CA ILE A 185 -27.94 -1.80 10.81
C ILE A 185 -28.99 -1.35 11.84
N THR A 186 -28.80 -1.67 13.12
CA THR A 186 -29.76 -1.30 14.17
C THR A 186 -29.71 0.19 14.51
N THR A 187 -28.57 0.84 14.22
CA THR A 187 -28.32 2.24 14.56
C THR A 187 -27.95 3.11 13.36
N MET A 188 -27.82 2.55 12.15
CA MET A 188 -27.24 3.21 10.96
C MET A 188 -25.96 3.96 11.30
N SER A 189 -25.14 3.37 12.17
CA SER A 189 -23.87 3.92 12.63
C SER A 189 -22.77 2.87 12.48
N SER A 190 -21.51 3.29 12.46
CA SER A 190 -20.38 2.36 12.50
C SER A 190 -20.45 1.54 13.78
N ALA A 191 -20.47 0.20 13.69
CA ALA A 191 -20.56 -0.66 14.85
C ALA A 191 -19.41 -0.39 15.84
N SER A 192 -19.73 -0.11 17.11
CA SER A 192 -18.71 0.03 18.14
C SER A 192 -18.05 -1.31 18.43
N SER A 193 -16.74 -1.26 18.69
CA SER A 193 -15.70 -2.30 18.76
C SER A 193 -15.91 -3.52 19.67
N SER A 194 -17.12 -3.90 20.09
CA SER A 194 -17.35 -4.90 21.15
C SER A 194 -17.66 -6.32 20.67
N ALA A 195 -17.72 -6.59 19.37
CA ALA A 195 -17.79 -7.95 18.82
C ALA A 195 -17.45 -7.93 17.32
N LEU A 196 -16.16 -8.03 16.97
CA LEU A 196 -15.73 -8.10 15.56
C LEU A 196 -15.97 -9.51 15.01
N SER A 197 -17.24 -9.82 14.83
CA SER A 197 -17.68 -10.93 14.02
C SER A 197 -18.54 -10.35 12.89
N LYS A 198 -18.06 -10.59 11.66
CA LYS A 198 -18.90 -10.94 10.50
C LYS A 198 -19.49 -9.75 9.73
N ARG A 199 -18.80 -9.47 8.63
CA ARG A 199 -18.76 -8.23 7.84
C ARG A 199 -19.98 -7.90 6.97
N ASP A 200 -21.18 -8.35 7.32
CA ASP A 200 -22.39 -7.88 6.65
C ASP A 200 -23.67 -8.20 7.44
N ILE A 201 -24.22 -7.20 8.13
CA ILE A 201 -25.53 -7.32 8.81
C ILE A 201 -26.70 -7.09 7.83
N LEU A 202 -26.43 -6.61 6.62
CA LEU A 202 -27.42 -6.44 5.57
C LEU A 202 -27.65 -7.76 4.83
N THR A 203 -26.60 -8.53 4.51
CA THR A 203 -26.72 -9.74 3.67
C THR A 203 -26.58 -11.07 4.40
N ASN A 204 -26.32 -11.08 5.71
CA ASN A 204 -25.98 -12.30 6.47
C ASN A 204 -24.72 -13.03 5.94
N ASN A 205 -23.91 -12.37 5.11
CA ASN A 205 -22.70 -12.93 4.52
C ASN A 205 -21.46 -12.49 5.31
N SER A 206 -21.10 -13.31 6.28
CA SER A 206 -19.91 -13.15 7.09
C SER A 206 -18.64 -13.53 6.32
N LEU A 207 -17.92 -12.57 5.74
CA LEU A 207 -16.54 -12.85 5.35
C LEU A 207 -15.64 -12.99 6.60
N PRO A 208 -14.75 -14.00 6.66
CA PRO A 208 -13.76 -14.12 7.73
C PRO A 208 -12.81 -12.91 7.80
N ARG A 209 -12.11 -12.77 8.93
CA ARG A 209 -11.02 -11.80 9.05
C ARG A 209 -9.92 -12.11 8.03
N ASN A 210 -9.17 -11.08 7.62
CA ASN A 210 -8.08 -11.18 6.63
C ASN A 210 -8.55 -11.50 5.19
N THR A 211 -9.86 -11.57 4.94
CA THR A 211 -10.43 -11.80 3.59
C THR A 211 -10.34 -10.58 2.69
N LEU A 212 -10.35 -9.36 3.25
CA LEU A 212 -10.16 -8.14 2.45
C LEU A 212 -8.87 -7.42 2.84
N SER A 213 -8.25 -6.72 1.90
CA SER A 213 -6.99 -6.00 2.13
C SER A 213 -7.07 -4.93 3.22
N ASN A 214 -8.26 -4.40 3.49
CA ASN A 214 -8.54 -3.35 4.48
C ASN A 214 -8.88 -3.88 5.89
N ASP A 215 -8.73 -5.18 6.14
CA ASP A 215 -9.06 -5.83 7.42
C ASP A 215 -7.84 -6.38 8.17
N TYR A 216 -6.68 -5.79 7.88
CA TYR A 216 -5.41 -6.09 8.54
C TYR A 216 -5.05 -4.98 9.54
N GLY A 217 -6.02 -4.13 9.92
CA GLY A 217 -5.80 -2.97 10.78
C GLY A 217 -5.16 -1.80 10.04
N GLY A 218 -4.08 -1.23 10.59
CA GLY A 218 -3.43 -0.04 10.06
C GLY A 218 -3.82 1.25 10.80
N MET A 219 -3.66 2.40 10.15
CA MET A 219 -3.73 3.74 10.75
C MET A 219 -4.97 3.97 11.59
N ASP A 220 -6.15 3.63 11.05
CA ASP A 220 -7.44 3.79 11.74
C ASP A 220 -7.56 2.90 12.99
N ALA A 221 -6.88 1.74 13.04
CA ALA A 221 -6.82 0.91 14.24
C ALA A 221 -6.05 1.61 15.37
N TYR A 222 -4.93 2.27 15.06
CA TYR A 222 -4.20 3.09 16.03
C TYR A 222 -5.03 4.30 16.47
N VAL A 223 -5.61 5.05 15.53
CA VAL A 223 -6.43 6.23 15.85
C VAL A 223 -7.55 5.86 16.84
N ARG A 224 -8.27 4.76 16.59
CA ARG A 224 -9.29 4.25 17.53
C ARG A 224 -8.72 3.84 18.87
N ALA A 225 -7.67 3.02 18.88
CA ALA A 225 -7.12 2.45 20.12
C ALA A 225 -6.53 3.52 21.05
N PHE A 226 -5.98 4.60 20.49
CA PHE A 226 -5.40 5.71 21.23
C PHE A 226 -6.41 6.83 21.53
N GLY A 227 -7.69 6.65 21.15
CA GLY A 227 -8.77 7.61 21.47
C GLY A 227 -8.63 8.95 20.74
N ALA A 228 -8.09 8.95 19.52
CA ALA A 228 -7.99 10.13 18.68
C ALA A 228 -9.23 10.26 17.76
N ASP A 229 -9.59 11.51 17.44
CA ASP A 229 -10.87 11.82 16.77
C ASP A 229 -10.77 11.89 15.23
N SER A 230 -9.56 11.89 14.66
CA SER A 230 -9.34 12.08 13.24
C SER A 230 -8.23 11.20 12.69
N HIS A 231 -8.36 10.80 11.43
CA HIS A 231 -7.39 9.91 10.77
C HIS A 231 -5.97 10.50 10.76
N ASP A 232 -5.86 11.80 10.48
CA ASP A 232 -4.60 12.52 10.41
C ASP A 232 -3.88 12.69 11.76
N SER A 233 -4.52 12.27 12.86
CA SER A 233 -3.83 12.08 14.14
C SER A 233 -2.74 11.01 14.04
N PHE A 234 -2.86 10.02 13.14
CA PHE A 234 -1.79 9.05 12.91
C PHE A 234 -0.48 9.71 12.43
N TYR A 235 -0.58 10.81 11.69
CA TYR A 235 0.58 11.54 11.16
C TYR A 235 1.13 12.60 12.12
N THR A 236 0.38 13.00 13.14
CA THR A 236 0.66 14.20 13.94
C THR A 236 0.72 13.96 15.45
N ASN A 237 0.06 12.92 15.95
CA ASN A 237 0.07 12.58 17.37
C ASN A 237 1.35 11.79 17.70
N GLU A 238 2.25 12.40 18.47
CA GLU A 238 3.54 11.81 18.84
C GLU A 238 3.44 10.45 19.54
N THR A 239 2.38 10.19 20.32
CA THR A 239 2.19 8.89 20.97
C THR A 239 1.84 7.81 19.95
N ILE A 240 0.99 8.11 18.97
CA ILE A 240 0.64 7.17 17.89
C ILE A 240 1.86 6.92 17.00
N ILE A 241 2.58 7.98 16.61
CA ILE A 241 3.79 7.85 15.79
C ILE A 241 4.84 7.01 16.51
N ALA A 242 5.08 7.24 17.81
CA ALA A 242 6.03 6.44 18.58
C ALA A 242 5.61 4.97 18.68
N ALA A 243 4.31 4.66 18.80
CA ALA A 243 3.81 3.29 18.79
C ALA A 243 4.06 2.61 17.42
N PHE A 244 3.85 3.33 16.31
CA PHE A 244 4.14 2.83 14.97
C PHE A 244 5.65 2.70 14.70
N GLU A 245 6.48 3.64 15.14
CA GLU A 245 7.95 3.55 15.08
C GLU A 245 8.45 2.34 15.88
N ASN A 246 7.85 2.03 17.04
CA ASN A 246 8.16 0.82 17.79
C ASN A 246 7.86 -0.46 17.00
N TYR A 247 6.67 -0.57 16.39
CA TYR A 247 6.33 -1.69 15.51
C TYR A 247 7.30 -1.82 14.34
N THR A 248 7.56 -0.70 13.66
CA THR A 248 8.48 -0.60 12.52
C THR A 248 9.88 -1.07 12.91
N SER A 249 10.37 -0.68 14.09
CA SER A 249 11.69 -1.09 14.57
C SER A 249 11.80 -2.61 14.71
N HIS A 250 10.77 -3.26 15.27
CA HIS A 250 10.76 -4.72 15.40
C HIS A 250 10.78 -5.44 14.05
N ILE A 251 9.97 -5.00 13.08
CA ILE A 251 9.91 -5.63 11.76
C ILE A 251 11.21 -5.40 10.98
N VAL A 252 11.66 -4.14 10.88
CA VAL A 252 12.86 -3.79 10.11
C VAL A 252 14.11 -4.47 10.68
N SER A 253 14.30 -4.42 12.01
CA SER A 253 15.46 -5.04 12.67
C SER A 253 15.50 -6.56 12.47
N ARG A 254 14.34 -7.22 12.38
CA ARG A 254 14.24 -8.67 12.21
C ARG A 254 14.75 -9.13 10.84
N TYR A 255 14.59 -8.31 9.80
CA TYR A 255 14.85 -8.71 8.41
C TYR A 255 15.92 -7.87 7.70
N VAL A 256 16.64 -7.00 8.42
CA VAL A 256 17.71 -6.12 7.91
C VAL A 256 18.79 -6.82 7.06
N ASN A 257 19.00 -8.13 7.26
CA ASN A 257 19.99 -8.93 6.54
C ASN A 257 19.39 -9.81 5.42
N SER A 258 18.07 -9.80 5.22
CA SER A 258 17.43 -10.66 4.22
C SER A 258 17.49 -10.02 2.83
N THR A 259 18.32 -10.57 1.94
CA THR A 259 18.41 -10.08 0.56
C THR A 259 17.15 -10.34 -0.28
N ALA A 260 16.21 -11.14 0.22
CA ALA A 260 14.92 -11.34 -0.44
C ALA A 260 13.96 -10.15 -0.22
N VAL A 261 14.22 -9.27 0.75
CA VAL A 261 13.49 -8.01 0.85
C VAL A 261 14.08 -7.01 -0.15
N LEU A 262 13.23 -6.43 -1.00
CA LEU A 262 13.60 -5.37 -1.93
C LEU A 262 13.52 -4.01 -1.23
N ALA A 263 12.41 -3.78 -0.55
CA ALA A 263 12.14 -2.51 0.08
C ALA A 263 11.15 -2.59 1.24
N TRP A 264 11.35 -1.67 2.17
CA TRP A 264 10.34 -1.25 3.13
C TRP A 264 9.41 -0.25 2.47
N GLU A 265 8.13 -0.57 2.39
CA GLU A 265 7.11 0.39 1.97
C GLU A 265 6.45 0.99 3.21
N ILE A 266 6.51 2.32 3.35
CA ILE A 266 6.11 3.01 4.58
C ILE A 266 4.65 2.73 4.95
N ALA A 267 3.74 2.82 3.97
CA ALA A 267 2.33 2.54 4.18
C ALA A 267 1.63 2.22 2.86
N ASN A 268 0.59 1.39 2.90
CA ASN A 268 -0.33 1.24 1.79
C ASN A 268 -1.27 2.45 1.70
N ASP A 269 -1.15 3.21 0.62
CA ASP A 269 -2.04 4.31 0.22
C ASP A 269 -2.30 5.38 1.31
N PRO A 270 -1.26 5.93 1.98
CA PRO A 270 -1.42 6.99 2.99
C PRO A 270 -2.10 8.23 2.41
N ARG A 271 -3.19 8.67 3.04
CA ARG A 271 -3.98 9.85 2.66
C ARG A 271 -4.41 10.66 3.88
N CYS A 272 -4.89 11.88 3.67
CA CYS A 272 -5.46 12.66 4.77
C CYS A 272 -6.78 12.08 5.30
N HIS A 273 -7.44 11.24 4.52
CA HIS A 273 -8.72 10.63 4.86
C HIS A 273 -8.66 9.11 4.67
N SER A 274 -9.36 8.41 5.55
CA SER A 274 -9.59 6.97 5.45
C SER A 274 -11.07 6.65 5.74
N SER A 275 -11.35 5.56 6.45
CA SER A 275 -12.67 5.25 6.99
C SER A 275 -13.01 6.20 8.13
N ILE A 276 -12.00 6.67 8.86
CA ILE A 276 -12.07 7.85 9.70
C ILE A 276 -11.74 9.10 8.85
N GLY A 277 -12.51 10.17 9.05
CA GLY A 277 -12.25 11.45 8.38
C GLY A 277 -10.99 12.12 8.95
N GLY A 278 -10.20 12.77 8.09
CA GLY A 278 -9.18 13.72 8.50
C GLY A 278 -9.72 15.11 8.81
N THR A 279 -8.91 15.91 9.49
CA THR A 279 -9.18 17.34 9.71
C THR A 279 -8.87 18.19 8.48
N ALA A 280 -9.41 19.41 8.45
CA ALA A 280 -9.07 20.41 7.43
C ALA A 280 -7.61 20.90 7.49
N SER A 281 -6.87 20.58 8.57
CA SER A 281 -5.44 20.91 8.67
C SER A 281 -4.53 19.90 7.98
N CYS A 282 -5.01 18.69 7.71
CA CYS A 282 -4.22 17.71 6.96
C CYS A 282 -4.09 18.15 5.49
N ASN A 283 -2.85 18.18 4.99
CA ASN A 283 -2.53 18.57 3.63
C ASN A 283 -1.23 17.87 3.16
N THR A 284 -0.75 18.21 1.95
CA THR A 284 0.46 17.63 1.36
C THR A 284 1.72 17.76 2.21
N THR A 285 1.84 18.84 2.99
CA THR A 285 2.97 19.04 3.91
C THR A 285 2.91 18.07 5.08
N THR A 286 1.72 17.75 5.59
CA THR A 286 1.53 16.79 6.69
C THR A 286 2.04 15.41 6.30
N ILE A 287 1.56 14.87 5.18
CA ILE A 287 1.92 13.53 4.72
C ILE A 287 3.39 13.49 4.28
N THR A 288 3.89 14.51 3.59
CA THR A 288 5.30 14.55 3.15
C THR A 288 6.26 14.64 4.35
N SER A 289 5.94 15.42 5.38
CA SER A 289 6.74 15.48 6.61
C SER A 289 6.75 14.14 7.33
N TRP A 290 5.60 13.47 7.41
CA TRP A 290 5.51 12.15 8.02
C TRP A 290 6.29 11.08 7.25
N HIS A 291 6.21 11.06 5.91
CA HIS A 291 7.04 10.19 5.08
C HIS A 291 8.53 10.43 5.32
N HIS A 292 8.97 11.69 5.40
CA HIS A 292 10.36 12.01 5.69
C HIS A 292 10.79 11.50 7.07
N ARG A 293 9.96 11.67 8.10
CA ARG A 293 10.22 11.16 9.45
C ARG A 293 10.38 9.64 9.45
N ILE A 294 9.40 8.91 8.93
CA ILE A 294 9.43 7.44 8.95
C ILE A 294 10.54 6.88 8.05
N ALA A 295 10.77 7.47 6.87
CA ALA A 295 11.90 7.06 6.03
C ALA A 295 13.25 7.26 6.72
N THR A 296 13.42 8.37 7.43
CA THR A 296 14.63 8.64 8.23
C THR A 296 14.76 7.65 9.39
N PHE A 297 13.66 7.32 10.06
CA PHE A 297 13.65 6.34 11.12
C PHE A 297 14.04 4.94 10.61
N ILE A 298 13.45 4.46 9.51
CA ILE A 298 13.80 3.17 8.90
C ILE A 298 15.29 3.14 8.53
N GLN A 299 15.82 4.18 7.88
CA GLN A 299 17.23 4.24 7.52
C GLN A 299 18.18 4.25 8.72
N SER A 300 17.74 4.73 9.88
CA SER A 300 18.55 4.68 11.11
C SER A 300 18.71 3.25 11.66
N ILE A 301 17.87 2.31 11.21
CA ILE A 301 17.88 0.90 11.59
C ILE A 301 18.50 0.05 10.47
N ASP A 302 18.21 0.38 9.21
CA ASP A 302 18.54 -0.42 8.03
C ASP A 302 19.19 0.44 6.93
N GLU A 303 20.49 0.22 6.73
CA GLU A 303 21.28 0.85 5.69
C GLU A 303 21.41 0.00 4.41
N ASN A 304 20.73 -1.15 4.34
CA ASN A 304 20.83 -2.10 3.23
C ASN A 304 19.64 -1.98 2.26
N HIS A 305 18.42 -1.87 2.79
CA HIS A 305 17.19 -1.89 1.98
C HIS A 305 16.76 -0.51 1.50
N LEU A 306 16.05 -0.48 0.37
CA LEU A 306 15.39 0.72 -0.12
C LEU A 306 14.13 1.03 0.71
N VAL A 307 13.76 2.31 0.76
CA VAL A 307 12.48 2.76 1.32
C VAL A 307 11.60 3.31 0.21
N SER A 308 10.34 2.86 0.17
CA SER A 308 9.28 3.28 -0.75
C SER A 308 8.16 3.99 -0.02
N SER A 309 7.46 4.89 -0.72
CA SER A 309 6.32 5.64 -0.17
C SER A 309 5.07 4.77 0.03
N GLY A 310 4.70 3.98 -0.98
CA GLY A 310 3.44 3.22 -1.01
C GLY A 310 2.18 4.05 -1.34
N SER A 311 2.36 5.32 -1.72
CA SER A 311 1.28 6.25 -2.03
C SER A 311 0.47 5.88 -3.30
N GLN A 312 -0.76 6.38 -3.43
CA GLN A 312 -1.53 6.33 -4.69
C GLN A 312 -0.86 7.09 -5.84
N GLY A 313 0.03 8.05 -5.52
CA GLY A 313 0.69 8.91 -6.49
C GLY A 313 -0.08 10.16 -6.90
N PHE A 314 -1.01 10.65 -6.08
CA PHE A 314 -1.64 11.94 -6.37
C PHE A 314 -0.61 13.06 -6.42
N PHE A 315 -0.80 13.98 -7.37
CA PHE A 315 0.04 15.16 -7.49
C PHE A 315 -0.59 16.32 -6.72
N CYS A 316 0.24 17.29 -6.37
CA CYS A 316 -0.23 18.65 -6.19
C CYS A 316 0.60 19.62 -7.02
N ALA A 317 0.03 20.11 -8.11
CA ALA A 317 0.77 20.93 -9.07
C ALA A 317 1.13 22.34 -8.52
N ASP A 318 0.29 22.88 -7.63
CA ASP A 318 0.43 24.24 -7.11
C ASP A 318 0.70 24.29 -5.59
N CYS A 319 0.94 23.13 -4.94
CA CYS A 319 1.26 23.09 -3.50
C CYS A 319 2.70 23.52 -3.21
N PRO A 320 2.97 24.12 -2.03
CA PRO A 320 4.32 24.25 -1.50
C PRO A 320 5.00 22.89 -1.40
N LYS A 321 6.26 22.81 -1.83
CA LYS A 321 7.11 21.61 -1.75
C LYS A 321 8.08 21.73 -0.58
N LEU A 322 8.13 20.74 0.30
CA LEU A 322 9.14 20.63 1.35
C LEU A 322 10.51 20.21 0.80
N PHE A 323 10.49 19.37 -0.24
CA PHE A 323 11.63 18.85 -0.95
C PHE A 323 11.55 19.30 -2.42
N PRO A 324 11.70 20.61 -2.71
CA PRO A 324 11.65 21.10 -4.08
C PRO A 324 12.82 20.57 -4.91
N ARG A 325 12.58 20.30 -6.19
CA ARG A 325 13.65 19.95 -7.13
C ARG A 325 14.64 21.10 -7.23
N THR A 326 15.91 20.86 -6.90
CA THR A 326 17.00 21.79 -7.20
C THR A 326 17.37 21.68 -8.67
N THR A 327 16.86 22.56 -9.53
CA THR A 327 17.42 22.69 -10.88
C THR A 327 18.83 23.27 -10.77
N PRO A 328 19.84 22.71 -11.48
CA PRO A 328 21.13 23.37 -11.58
C PRO A 328 20.92 24.79 -12.11
N SER A 329 21.54 25.80 -11.50
CA SER A 329 21.56 27.16 -12.05
C SER A 329 22.02 27.10 -13.51
N PRO A 330 21.38 27.83 -14.44
CA PRO A 330 21.82 27.85 -15.82
C PRO A 330 23.28 28.34 -15.85
N SER A 331 24.21 27.45 -16.17
CA SER A 331 25.60 27.83 -16.40
C SER A 331 25.62 28.88 -17.50
N ARG A 332 26.34 29.99 -17.25
CA ARG A 332 26.57 31.08 -18.20
C ARG A 332 26.85 30.48 -19.60
N PRO A 333 26.20 30.99 -20.67
CA PRO A 333 26.35 30.40 -21.99
C PRO A 333 27.81 30.48 -22.43
N SER A 334 28.47 29.33 -22.50
CA SER A 334 29.67 29.17 -23.33
C SER A 334 29.22 29.22 -24.80
N PRO A 335 29.98 29.85 -25.70
CA PRO A 335 29.63 29.91 -27.11
C PRO A 335 29.63 28.49 -27.70
N SER A 336 28.44 27.97 -28.03
CA SER A 336 28.28 26.66 -28.66
C SER A 336 28.70 26.70 -30.14
N PRO A 337 29.37 25.64 -30.65
CA PRO A 337 29.47 25.40 -32.08
C PRO A 337 28.14 24.91 -32.67
N SER A 338 28.02 25.05 -33.99
CA SER A 338 26.86 24.85 -34.88
C SER A 338 25.97 23.62 -34.62
N PRO A 339 24.68 23.66 -35.00
CA PRO A 339 23.69 22.67 -34.60
C PRO A 339 23.86 21.33 -35.35
N SER A 340 24.17 20.26 -34.63
CA SER A 340 24.00 18.89 -35.11
C SER A 340 22.57 18.41 -34.86
N ILE A 341 22.01 17.71 -35.85
CA ILE A 341 20.74 16.98 -35.75
C ILE A 341 21.02 15.73 -34.91
N SER A 342 20.94 15.84 -33.58
CA SER A 342 21.01 14.70 -32.67
C SER A 342 20.14 14.98 -31.44
N SER A 343 19.09 14.17 -31.31
CA SER A 343 18.11 14.05 -30.21
C SER A 343 17.71 15.36 -29.51
N ARG A 344 16.56 15.92 -29.90
CA ARG A 344 15.72 16.65 -28.93
C ARG A 344 15.30 15.64 -27.85
N GLN A 345 16.10 15.46 -26.81
CA GLN A 345 15.58 15.00 -25.53
C GLN A 345 14.51 16.02 -25.15
N ASN A 346 13.23 15.65 -25.27
CA ASN A 346 12.14 16.47 -24.78
C ASN A 346 12.38 16.67 -23.29
N LYS A 347 12.87 17.86 -22.92
CA LYS A 347 13.09 18.23 -21.54
C LYS A 347 11.73 18.17 -20.85
N VAL A 348 11.53 17.19 -19.96
CA VAL A 348 10.29 17.07 -19.19
C VAL A 348 10.15 18.33 -18.34
N GLU A 349 9.13 19.15 -18.64
CA GLU A 349 8.83 20.37 -17.88
C GLU A 349 8.18 20.00 -16.53
N PRO A 350 8.30 20.84 -15.49
CA PRO A 350 7.54 20.66 -14.25
C PRO A 350 6.04 20.56 -14.49
N LEU A 351 5.34 19.80 -13.65
CA LEU A 351 3.90 19.74 -13.69
C LEU A 351 3.33 21.06 -13.13
N THR A 352 2.44 21.72 -13.89
CA THR A 352 1.74 22.94 -13.43
C THR A 352 0.28 22.85 -13.78
N LYS A 353 -0.59 23.55 -13.02
CA LYS A 353 -2.02 23.63 -13.35
C LYS A 353 -2.26 24.05 -14.80
N LYS A 354 -1.56 25.09 -15.25
CA LYS A 354 -1.67 25.59 -16.63
C LYS A 354 -1.34 24.51 -17.66
N ARG A 355 -0.26 23.76 -17.43
CA ARG A 355 0.15 22.67 -18.32
C ARG A 355 -0.90 21.56 -18.37
N ILE A 356 -1.40 21.10 -17.22
CA ILE A 356 -2.42 20.04 -17.16
C ILE A 356 -3.69 20.47 -17.93
N LEU A 357 -4.18 21.68 -17.67
CA LEU A 357 -5.39 22.19 -18.34
C LEU A 357 -5.18 22.38 -19.84
N GLN A 358 -3.98 22.77 -20.27
CA GLN A 358 -3.64 22.91 -21.68
C GLN A 358 -3.60 21.53 -22.38
N GLU A 359 -2.92 20.55 -21.77
CA GLU A 359 -2.85 19.18 -22.30
C GLU A 359 -4.24 18.56 -22.44
N ARG A 360 -5.13 18.74 -21.44
CA ARG A 360 -6.53 18.28 -21.52
C ARG A 360 -7.30 18.91 -22.68
N LYS A 361 -7.16 20.24 -22.87
CA LYS A 361 -7.80 20.94 -24.00
C LYS A 361 -7.30 20.42 -25.35
N ASP A 362 -6.00 20.20 -25.47
CA ASP A 362 -5.39 19.68 -26.69
C ASP A 362 -5.80 18.24 -26.98
N ALA A 363 -5.90 17.38 -25.96
CA ALA A 363 -6.40 16.02 -26.07
C ALA A 363 -7.85 15.99 -26.57
N ARG A 364 -8.76 16.74 -25.94
CA ARG A 364 -10.17 16.83 -26.37
C ARG A 364 -10.33 17.36 -27.78
N LYS A 365 -9.51 18.35 -28.17
CA LYS A 365 -9.51 18.87 -29.54
C LYS A 365 -9.15 17.77 -30.54
N LYS A 366 -8.16 16.92 -30.22
CA LYS A 366 -7.80 15.76 -31.04
C LYS A 366 -8.94 14.74 -31.09
N THR A 367 -9.50 14.34 -29.96
CA THR A 367 -10.62 13.38 -29.91
C THR A 367 -11.81 13.87 -30.73
N ARG A 368 -12.20 15.14 -30.59
CA ARG A 368 -13.29 15.75 -31.36
C ARG A 368 -13.00 15.75 -32.85
N ALA A 369 -11.76 16.04 -33.25
CA ALA A 369 -11.36 16.01 -34.65
C ALA A 369 -11.46 14.59 -35.23
N SER A 370 -10.98 13.57 -34.50
CA SER A 370 -11.09 12.16 -34.90
C SER A 370 -12.55 11.71 -35.01
N LYS A 371 -13.41 12.08 -34.05
CA LYS A 371 -14.84 11.75 -34.06
C LYS A 371 -15.57 12.37 -35.25
N LEU A 372 -15.24 13.61 -35.62
CA LEU A 372 -15.77 14.27 -36.81
C LEU A 372 -15.32 13.61 -38.13
N GLN A 373 -14.17 12.93 -38.13
CA GLN A 373 -13.69 12.18 -39.29
C GLN A 373 -14.36 10.81 -39.40
N SER A 374 -14.62 10.14 -38.28
CA SER A 374 -15.30 8.83 -38.25
C SER A 374 -16.81 8.93 -38.46
N ASP A 375 -17.45 9.96 -37.90
CA ASP A 375 -18.89 10.22 -38.02
C ASP A 375 -19.13 11.56 -38.74
N PRO A 376 -19.00 11.63 -40.08
CA PRO A 376 -19.29 12.86 -40.82
C PRO A 376 -20.75 13.29 -40.56
N PRO A 377 -21.01 14.58 -40.30
CA PRO A 377 -22.32 15.02 -39.84
C PRO A 377 -23.42 14.71 -40.86
N SER A 378 -24.38 13.86 -40.47
CA SER A 378 -25.49 13.45 -41.34
C SER A 378 -26.60 14.50 -41.49
N SER A 379 -26.59 15.60 -40.73
CA SER A 379 -27.66 16.62 -40.77
C SER A 379 -27.33 17.91 -39.98
N GLY A 380 -26.34 18.68 -40.43
CA GLY A 380 -26.19 20.06 -39.95
C GLY A 380 -27.08 21.05 -40.73
N VAL A 381 -27.77 21.95 -40.05
CA VAL A 381 -28.52 23.03 -40.72
C VAL A 381 -27.52 23.99 -41.37
N ARG A 382 -27.64 24.16 -42.69
CA ARG A 382 -26.86 25.14 -43.46
C ARG A 382 -27.71 26.39 -43.69
N VAL A 383 -27.19 27.56 -43.34
CA VAL A 383 -27.79 28.86 -43.72
C VAL A 383 -26.81 29.59 -44.61
N ARG A 384 -27.26 29.93 -45.84
CA ARG A 384 -26.44 30.58 -46.88
C ARG A 384 -25.11 29.87 -47.16
N GLY A 385 -25.11 28.54 -47.22
CA GLY A 385 -23.93 27.74 -47.55
C GLY A 385 -22.91 27.57 -46.42
N LYS A 386 -23.14 28.12 -45.23
CA LYS A 386 -22.29 27.92 -44.04
C LYS A 386 -22.99 27.01 -43.03
N TRP A 387 -22.24 26.06 -42.48
CA TRP A 387 -22.69 25.24 -41.36
C TRP A 387 -22.91 26.11 -40.12
N ILE A 388 -24.08 25.98 -39.48
CA ILE A 388 -24.32 26.61 -38.18
C ILE A 388 -23.58 25.78 -37.12
N ALA A 389 -22.71 26.42 -36.34
CA ALA A 389 -22.12 25.78 -35.17
C ALA A 389 -23.20 25.64 -34.09
N THR A 390 -23.45 24.40 -33.65
CA THR A 390 -24.23 24.13 -32.43
C THR A 390 -23.55 24.84 -31.26
N PRO A 391 -24.30 25.46 -30.32
CA PRO A 391 -23.71 26.11 -29.15
C PRO A 391 -22.77 25.11 -28.46
N THR A 392 -21.48 25.42 -28.46
CA THR A 392 -20.50 24.59 -27.76
C THR A 392 -20.71 24.89 -26.29
N ARG A 393 -21.34 23.97 -25.55
CA ARG A 393 -21.39 24.06 -24.09
C ARG A 393 -19.94 24.07 -23.61
N GLN A 394 -19.45 25.21 -23.16
CA GLN A 394 -18.17 25.28 -22.45
C GLN A 394 -18.39 24.49 -21.16
N GLN A 395 -17.78 23.32 -21.09
CA GLN A 395 -17.66 22.58 -19.84
C GLN A 395 -16.47 23.21 -19.10
N ASP A 396 -16.66 23.54 -17.82
CA ASP A 396 -15.64 24.23 -17.01
C ASP A 396 -14.41 23.33 -16.81
N ASP A 397 -13.44 23.45 -17.72
CA ASP A 397 -12.09 22.87 -17.61
C ASP A 397 -11.21 23.62 -16.62
N ALA A 398 -11.80 24.28 -15.62
CA ALA A 398 -11.07 25.09 -14.65
C ALA A 398 -10.55 24.28 -13.45
N VAL A 399 -11.12 23.10 -13.21
CA VAL A 399 -10.83 22.27 -12.02
C VAL A 399 -9.84 21.16 -12.37
N LEU A 400 -8.81 21.01 -11.53
CA LEU A 400 -7.79 19.98 -11.69
C LEU A 400 -8.31 18.58 -11.32
N GLY A 401 -9.09 18.50 -10.23
CA GLY A 401 -9.57 17.26 -9.63
C GLY A 401 -8.60 16.74 -8.57
N SER A 402 -9.09 15.85 -7.71
CA SER A 402 -8.38 15.33 -6.54
C SER A 402 -7.03 14.69 -6.85
N ALA A 403 -6.85 14.18 -8.07
CA ALA A 403 -5.58 13.61 -8.50
C ALA A 403 -4.43 14.62 -8.68
N PHE A 404 -4.71 15.92 -8.68
CA PHE A 404 -3.74 16.98 -9.01
C PHE A 404 -3.78 18.22 -8.11
N ASP A 405 -4.76 18.33 -7.20
CA ASP A 405 -4.96 19.51 -6.36
C ASP A 405 -4.54 19.33 -4.90
N GLY A 406 -4.04 18.14 -4.53
CA GLY A 406 -3.58 17.83 -3.18
C GLY A 406 -4.68 17.57 -2.17
N SER A 407 -5.95 17.42 -2.58
CA SER A 407 -7.08 17.16 -1.66
C SER A 407 -6.93 15.87 -0.87
N GLU A 408 -6.19 14.89 -1.40
CA GLU A 408 -5.91 13.61 -0.75
C GLU A 408 -4.76 13.72 0.26
N GLY A 409 -4.11 14.89 0.37
CA GLY A 409 -2.93 15.11 1.18
C GLY A 409 -1.65 14.56 0.58
N VAL A 410 -1.67 14.06 -0.66
CA VAL A 410 -0.51 13.43 -1.30
C VAL A 410 0.06 14.34 -2.37
N ASP A 411 1.38 14.48 -2.37
CA ASP A 411 2.13 15.16 -3.43
C ASP A 411 3.28 14.28 -3.89
N PHE A 412 3.04 13.52 -4.95
CA PHE A 412 3.97 12.52 -5.47
C PHE A 412 5.36 13.09 -5.77
N GLU A 413 5.46 14.27 -6.39
CA GLU A 413 6.75 14.88 -6.73
C GLU A 413 7.54 15.29 -5.48
N ASP A 414 6.85 15.76 -4.43
CA ASP A 414 7.49 16.17 -3.18
C ASP A 414 7.99 14.95 -2.38
N ILE A 415 7.14 13.93 -2.26
CA ILE A 415 7.48 12.65 -1.60
C ILE A 415 8.62 11.94 -2.33
N LEU A 416 8.57 11.89 -3.68
CA LEU A 416 9.63 11.28 -4.50
C LEU A 416 10.99 11.94 -4.22
N ASN A 417 11.02 13.25 -3.96
CA ASN A 417 12.27 13.97 -3.76
C ASN A 417 12.78 13.97 -2.31
N ILE A 418 12.09 13.34 -1.36
CA ILE A 418 12.62 13.09 -0.02
C ILE A 418 13.94 12.30 -0.14
N PRO A 419 15.06 12.74 0.45
CA PRO A 419 16.36 12.08 0.27
C PRO A 419 16.35 10.61 0.70
N GLN A 420 15.59 10.29 1.74
CA GLN A 420 15.49 8.95 2.31
C GLN A 420 14.58 7.99 1.53
N ILE A 421 13.75 8.51 0.62
CA ILE A 421 12.93 7.69 -0.27
C ILE A 421 13.79 7.23 -1.45
N GLY A 422 14.07 5.92 -1.50
CA GLY A 422 14.91 5.31 -2.55
C GLY A 422 14.20 5.27 -3.91
N PHE A 423 12.89 5.04 -3.89
CA PHE A 423 12.01 5.16 -5.04
C PHE A 423 10.59 5.48 -4.55
N SER A 424 9.78 6.12 -5.37
CA SER A 424 8.36 6.31 -5.03
C SER A 424 7.50 5.37 -5.86
N SER A 425 6.32 5.07 -5.35
CA SER A 425 5.33 4.27 -6.04
C SER A 425 4.03 5.05 -6.24
N PHE A 426 3.26 4.60 -7.22
CA PHE A 426 1.90 5.05 -7.47
C PHE A 426 0.99 3.86 -7.77
N GLN A 427 -0.32 4.07 -7.72
CA GLN A 427 -1.33 3.03 -7.99
C GLN A 427 -2.30 3.49 -9.08
N LEU A 428 -3.02 2.54 -9.69
CA LEU A 428 -3.98 2.81 -10.77
C LEU A 428 -5.23 1.93 -10.64
N PHE A 429 -6.28 2.49 -10.04
CA PHE A 429 -7.61 1.90 -9.91
C PHE A 429 -8.70 2.90 -10.36
N PRO A 430 -9.00 2.97 -11.66
CA PRO A 430 -10.02 3.88 -12.19
C PRO A 430 -11.45 3.61 -11.70
N ASP A 431 -11.73 2.38 -11.26
CA ASP A 431 -13.03 2.02 -10.68
C ASP A 431 -13.26 2.64 -9.29
N GLN A 432 -12.19 3.14 -8.65
CA GLN A 432 -12.21 3.68 -7.29
C GLN A 432 -11.79 5.15 -7.21
N ASN A 433 -11.02 5.66 -8.17
CA ASN A 433 -10.49 7.02 -8.14
C ASN A 433 -10.65 7.71 -9.50
N SER A 434 -10.87 9.03 -9.48
CA SER A 434 -10.89 9.86 -10.69
C SER A 434 -9.53 10.53 -10.91
N TYR A 435 -8.86 10.18 -12.00
CA TYR A 435 -7.58 10.81 -12.37
C TYR A 435 -7.75 11.94 -13.39
N ALA A 436 -8.89 12.04 -14.07
CA ALA A 436 -9.25 13.17 -14.91
C ALA A 436 -10.77 13.19 -15.14
N PRO A 437 -11.35 14.35 -15.49
CA PRO A 437 -12.71 14.41 -16.00
C PRO A 437 -12.83 13.67 -17.35
N ASP A 438 -13.91 12.91 -17.53
CA ASP A 438 -14.18 12.20 -18.78
C ASP A 438 -14.20 13.12 -19.99
N ASP A 439 -13.70 12.64 -21.12
CA ASP A 439 -13.95 13.22 -22.43
C ASP A 439 -15.31 12.70 -22.93
N PRO A 440 -16.32 13.57 -23.12
CA PRO A 440 -17.64 13.15 -23.61
C PRO A 440 -17.60 12.65 -25.07
N ASN A 441 -16.47 12.80 -25.76
CA ASN A 441 -16.28 12.26 -27.10
C ASN A 441 -15.76 10.81 -27.10
N LEU A 442 -15.33 10.28 -25.96
CA LEU A 442 -14.89 8.89 -25.79
C LEU A 442 -16.00 8.03 -25.18
N SER A 443 -15.94 6.72 -25.42
CA SER A 443 -16.71 5.74 -24.64
C SER A 443 -16.17 5.65 -23.21
N ALA A 444 -16.95 5.09 -22.28
CA ALA A 444 -16.50 4.87 -20.90
C ALA A 444 -15.20 4.06 -20.84
N PHE A 445 -15.13 2.95 -21.56
CA PHE A 445 -13.91 2.12 -21.66
C PHE A 445 -12.71 2.91 -22.21
N ASN A 446 -12.90 3.71 -23.26
CA ASN A 446 -11.81 4.49 -23.83
C ASN A 446 -11.36 5.62 -22.89
N ASN A 447 -12.26 6.19 -22.08
CA ASN A 447 -11.86 7.11 -21.01
C ASN A 447 -10.98 6.38 -19.98
N THR A 448 -11.41 5.21 -19.48
CA THR A 448 -10.62 4.39 -18.54
C THR A 448 -9.21 4.09 -19.07
N LEU A 449 -9.12 3.63 -20.33
CA LEU A 449 -7.85 3.34 -20.98
C LEU A 449 -6.95 4.57 -21.07
N GLN A 450 -7.44 5.67 -21.65
CA GLN A 450 -6.64 6.88 -21.89
C GLN A 450 -6.19 7.55 -20.58
N VAL A 451 -7.07 7.57 -19.58
CA VAL A 451 -6.75 8.12 -18.26
C VAL A 451 -5.61 7.32 -17.61
N GLY A 452 -5.64 5.99 -17.69
CA GLY A 452 -4.55 5.18 -17.15
C GLY A 452 -3.23 5.34 -17.91
N LEU A 453 -3.27 5.46 -19.25
CA LEU A 453 -2.08 5.73 -20.06
C LEU A 453 -1.43 7.08 -19.68
N ASP A 454 -2.24 8.13 -19.55
CA ASP A 454 -1.77 9.45 -19.14
C ASP A 454 -1.23 9.44 -17.70
N TRP A 455 -1.88 8.72 -16.79
CA TRP A 455 -1.46 8.59 -15.40
C TRP A 455 -0.07 7.93 -15.29
N ILE A 456 0.13 6.81 -15.96
CA ILE A 456 1.40 6.07 -16.03
C ILE A 456 2.50 6.95 -16.63
N LYS A 457 2.20 7.62 -17.74
CA LYS A 457 3.18 8.48 -18.41
C LYS A 457 3.65 9.62 -17.49
N ARG A 458 2.75 10.28 -16.76
CA ARG A 458 3.09 11.40 -15.87
C ARG A 458 4.02 10.98 -14.72
N HIS A 459 3.82 9.78 -14.18
CA HIS A 459 4.69 9.23 -13.14
C HIS A 459 6.07 8.87 -13.68
N GLY A 460 6.14 8.26 -14.87
CA GLY A 460 7.42 8.01 -15.54
C GLY A 460 8.17 9.30 -15.87
N ASP A 461 7.48 10.31 -16.40
CA ASP A 461 8.02 11.65 -16.64
C ASP A 461 8.63 12.25 -15.34
N SER A 462 7.96 12.06 -14.19
CA SER A 462 8.45 12.51 -12.88
C SER A 462 9.69 11.73 -12.44
N GLY A 463 9.72 10.41 -12.59
CA GLY A 463 10.91 9.59 -12.31
C GLY A 463 12.14 10.09 -13.09
N GLN A 464 11.97 10.35 -14.39
CA GLN A 464 13.02 10.94 -15.24
C GLN A 464 13.43 12.35 -14.79
N MET A 465 12.47 13.16 -14.34
CA MET A 465 12.73 14.52 -13.88
C MET A 465 13.58 14.56 -12.60
N PHE A 466 13.26 13.69 -11.65
CA PHE A 466 13.92 13.62 -10.34
C PHE A 466 15.13 12.67 -10.33
N GLY A 467 15.32 11.87 -11.38
CA GLY A 467 16.44 10.94 -11.48
C GLY A 467 16.35 9.79 -10.47
N LYS A 468 15.13 9.34 -10.16
CA LYS A 468 14.84 8.25 -9.22
C LYS A 468 13.92 7.21 -9.86
N PRO A 469 14.01 5.93 -9.48
CA PRO A 469 13.09 4.92 -9.96
C PRO A 469 11.65 5.24 -9.51
N VAL A 470 10.69 4.86 -10.35
CA VAL A 470 9.27 4.93 -10.05
C VAL A 470 8.63 3.59 -10.39
N THR A 471 7.79 3.09 -9.50
CA THR A 471 7.09 1.83 -9.68
C THR A 471 5.57 2.03 -9.66
N LEU A 472 4.85 1.26 -10.47
CA LEU A 472 3.41 1.10 -10.33
C LEU A 472 3.18 -0.03 -9.32
N SER A 473 2.84 0.28 -8.06
CA SER A 473 2.77 -0.71 -6.97
C SER A 473 1.46 -1.49 -6.91
N GLY A 474 0.45 -1.05 -7.66
CA GLY A 474 -0.81 -1.74 -7.82
C GLY A 474 -1.60 -1.17 -8.98
N PHE A 475 -2.11 -2.03 -9.85
CA PHE A 475 -3.12 -1.64 -10.83
C PHE A 475 -4.14 -2.76 -11.01
N GLY A 476 -5.38 -2.37 -11.26
CA GLY A 476 -6.46 -3.32 -11.45
C GLY A 476 -7.69 -2.69 -12.07
N LEU A 477 -8.46 -3.51 -12.79
CA LEU A 477 -9.83 -3.20 -13.19
C LEU A 477 -10.79 -4.27 -12.70
N VAL A 478 -11.92 -3.84 -12.16
CA VAL A 478 -13.01 -4.74 -11.78
C VAL A 478 -13.69 -5.23 -13.05
N THR A 479 -13.83 -6.54 -13.19
CA THR A 479 -14.58 -7.12 -14.30
C THR A 479 -16.05 -7.29 -13.95
N GLN A 480 -16.91 -7.40 -14.95
CA GLN A 480 -18.33 -7.68 -14.75
C GLN A 480 -18.55 -8.97 -13.96
N ASP A 481 -17.72 -9.98 -14.19
CA ASP A 481 -17.74 -11.25 -13.46
C ASP A 481 -17.33 -11.09 -11.98
N ASN A 482 -16.36 -10.21 -11.71
CA ASN A 482 -15.91 -9.93 -10.35
C ASN A 482 -16.74 -8.87 -9.62
N ALA A 483 -17.55 -8.08 -10.33
CA ALA A 483 -18.32 -6.97 -9.76
C ALA A 483 -19.17 -7.40 -8.55
N PRO A 484 -19.86 -8.56 -8.53
CA PRO A 484 -20.63 -9.00 -7.37
C PRO A 484 -19.80 -9.21 -6.10
N SER A 485 -18.51 -9.50 -6.23
CA SER A 485 -17.58 -9.74 -5.12
C SER A 485 -16.66 -8.54 -4.84
N PHE A 486 -16.80 -7.45 -5.60
CA PHE A 486 -15.95 -6.28 -5.47
C PHE A 486 -16.29 -5.48 -4.23
N VAL A 487 -15.27 -5.17 -3.42
CA VAL A 487 -15.39 -4.29 -2.26
C VAL A 487 -14.37 -3.14 -2.40
N PRO A 488 -14.83 -1.88 -2.44
CA PRO A 488 -13.93 -0.73 -2.41
C PRO A 488 -13.02 -0.72 -1.17
N PHE A 489 -11.81 -0.17 -1.29
CA PHE A 489 -10.84 -0.18 -0.20
C PHE A 489 -11.33 0.51 1.08
N ASN A 490 -12.20 1.52 0.96
CA ASN A 490 -12.81 2.22 2.10
C ASN A 490 -14.21 1.70 2.48
N SER A 491 -14.51 0.43 2.18
CA SER A 491 -15.82 -0.17 2.42
C SER A 491 -15.68 -1.58 2.99
N THR A 492 -16.71 -2.04 3.70
CA THR A 492 -16.91 -3.46 4.02
C THR A 492 -18.01 -4.10 3.18
N VAL A 493 -18.71 -3.30 2.37
CA VAL A 493 -19.88 -3.70 1.59
C VAL A 493 -19.50 -3.90 0.14
N ALA A 494 -19.98 -4.99 -0.46
CA ALA A 494 -19.92 -5.25 -1.89
C ALA A 494 -21.12 -4.59 -2.60
N PRO A 495 -20.98 -3.40 -3.20
CA PRO A 495 -22.11 -2.60 -3.64
C PRO A 495 -22.83 -3.14 -4.88
N PHE A 496 -22.24 -4.15 -5.55
CA PHE A 496 -22.79 -4.79 -6.74
C PHE A 496 -23.13 -6.27 -6.52
N ALA A 497 -23.10 -6.74 -5.27
CA ALA A 497 -23.53 -8.09 -4.92
C ALA A 497 -24.99 -8.31 -5.34
N ASN A 498 -25.32 -9.54 -5.72
CA ASN A 498 -26.70 -9.88 -6.07
C ASN A 498 -27.58 -9.82 -4.81
N ASP A 499 -28.64 -9.04 -4.92
CA ASP A 499 -29.62 -8.67 -3.89
C ASP A 499 -30.56 -9.82 -3.45
N GLN A 500 -30.02 -10.99 -3.09
CA GLN A 500 -30.79 -12.05 -2.42
C GLN A 500 -30.44 -12.08 -0.94
N ILE A 501 -31.23 -11.37 -0.13
CA ILE A 501 -31.18 -11.47 1.34
C ILE A 501 -32.47 -12.18 1.79
N GLY A 502 -32.41 -13.51 1.92
CA GLY A 502 -33.59 -14.31 2.20
C GLY A 502 -34.68 -14.11 1.13
N ASN A 503 -35.88 -13.66 1.52
CA ASN A 503 -37.01 -13.40 0.61
C ASN A 503 -37.11 -11.93 0.13
N LEU A 504 -36.14 -11.07 0.43
CA LEU A 504 -36.16 -9.66 0.04
C LEU A 504 -35.30 -9.44 -1.20
N THR A 505 -35.94 -9.02 -2.30
CA THR A 505 -35.28 -8.58 -3.53
C THR A 505 -35.04 -7.08 -3.46
N LEU A 506 -33.79 -6.67 -3.21
CA LEU A 506 -33.37 -5.32 -3.55
C LEU A 506 -33.19 -5.28 -5.09
N LYS A 507 -33.55 -4.16 -5.73
CA LYS A 507 -33.46 -4.05 -7.19
C LYS A 507 -32.02 -3.72 -7.56
N ALA A 508 -31.30 -4.72 -8.07
CA ALA A 508 -30.03 -4.50 -8.76
C ALA A 508 -30.20 -3.36 -9.78
N THR A 509 -29.38 -2.32 -9.67
CA THR A 509 -29.30 -1.30 -10.71
C THR A 509 -28.82 -1.99 -12.00
N GLN A 510 -29.65 -1.94 -13.04
CA GLN A 510 -29.46 -2.58 -14.35
C GLN A 510 -28.24 -2.08 -15.17
N ILE A 511 -27.30 -1.36 -14.56
CA ILE A 511 -26.10 -0.86 -15.24
C ILE A 511 -24.96 -1.83 -14.95
N PRO A 512 -24.34 -2.47 -15.96
CA PRO A 512 -23.18 -3.31 -15.73
C PRO A 512 -22.03 -2.43 -15.21
N PHE A 513 -21.60 -2.70 -13.97
CA PHE A 513 -20.37 -2.14 -13.40
C PHE A 513 -19.17 -2.98 -13.84
N GLY A 514 -18.02 -2.34 -13.99
CA GLY A 514 -16.80 -2.99 -14.42
C GLY A 514 -16.70 -3.24 -15.93
N VAL A 515 -15.52 -3.68 -16.34
CA VAL A 515 -15.17 -3.99 -17.73
C VAL A 515 -15.39 -5.47 -18.06
N THR A 516 -15.42 -5.85 -19.32
CA THR A 516 -15.31 -7.29 -19.67
C THR A 516 -13.89 -7.80 -19.42
N ASP A 517 -13.68 -9.10 -19.28
CA ASP A 517 -12.32 -9.67 -19.15
C ASP A 517 -11.45 -9.31 -20.35
N GLN A 518 -12.00 -9.39 -21.57
CA GLN A 518 -11.28 -8.99 -22.78
C GLN A 518 -10.86 -7.50 -22.76
N GLN A 519 -11.69 -6.63 -22.19
CA GLN A 519 -11.39 -5.22 -22.01
C GLN A 519 -10.30 -5.01 -20.96
N ARG A 520 -10.37 -5.72 -19.82
CA ARG A 520 -9.32 -5.71 -18.78
C ARG A 520 -7.98 -6.11 -19.39
N ASP A 521 -7.93 -7.23 -20.09
CA ASP A 521 -6.69 -7.79 -20.63
C ASP A 521 -6.08 -6.86 -21.69
N ASN A 522 -6.92 -6.27 -22.55
CA ASN A 522 -6.50 -5.26 -23.51
C ASN A 522 -5.92 -3.99 -22.84
N VAL A 523 -6.54 -3.54 -21.75
CA VAL A 523 -6.05 -2.38 -20.99
C VAL A 523 -4.74 -2.71 -20.28
N TYR A 524 -4.62 -3.89 -19.68
CA TYR A 524 -3.40 -4.31 -19.00
C TYR A 524 -2.22 -4.36 -19.97
N ALA A 525 -2.39 -4.96 -21.16
CA ALA A 525 -1.34 -4.97 -22.18
C ALA A 525 -0.87 -3.55 -22.55
N GLN A 526 -1.81 -2.61 -22.72
CA GLN A 526 -1.49 -1.22 -23.07
C GLN A 526 -0.84 -0.44 -21.92
N TRP A 527 -1.32 -0.62 -20.68
CA TRP A 527 -0.74 0.02 -19.50
C TRP A 527 0.65 -0.51 -19.19
N LEU A 528 0.88 -1.82 -19.29
CA LEU A 528 2.20 -2.43 -19.13
C LEU A 528 3.16 -1.88 -20.19
N GLN A 529 2.75 -1.83 -21.46
CA GLN A 529 3.55 -1.24 -22.54
C GLN A 529 3.84 0.24 -22.29
N GLN A 530 2.85 1.02 -21.84
CA GLN A 530 3.05 2.43 -21.51
C GLN A 530 4.03 2.60 -20.35
N GLY A 531 3.99 1.74 -19.34
CA GLY A 531 4.93 1.77 -18.23
C GLY A 531 6.36 1.49 -18.69
N ILE A 532 6.55 0.53 -19.59
CA ILE A 532 7.85 0.25 -20.24
C ILE A 532 8.35 1.50 -20.97
N LEU A 533 7.51 2.10 -21.83
CA LEU A 533 7.84 3.29 -22.63
C LEU A 533 8.10 4.54 -21.77
N SER A 534 7.45 4.63 -20.61
CA SER A 534 7.62 5.74 -19.68
C SER A 534 8.82 5.56 -18.74
N GLY A 535 9.55 4.44 -18.87
CA GLY A 535 10.74 4.16 -18.08
C GLY A 535 10.45 3.79 -16.62
N LEU A 536 9.27 3.21 -16.33
CA LEU A 536 9.00 2.67 -14.99
C LEU A 536 10.00 1.55 -14.66
N ALA A 537 10.44 1.51 -13.41
CA ALA A 537 11.41 0.54 -12.93
C ALA A 537 10.76 -0.80 -12.55
N GLY A 538 9.46 -0.80 -12.25
CA GLY A 538 8.69 -2.01 -12.03
C GLY A 538 7.19 -1.74 -12.03
N MET A 539 6.40 -2.77 -12.30
CA MET A 539 4.94 -2.71 -12.29
C MET A 539 4.36 -3.94 -11.62
N ILE A 540 3.45 -3.74 -10.67
CA ILE A 540 2.91 -4.77 -9.81
C ILE A 540 1.39 -4.84 -10.03
N GLN A 541 0.91 -5.99 -10.50
CA GLN A 541 -0.50 -6.24 -10.70
C GLN A 541 -1.23 -6.41 -9.36
N TYR A 542 -2.47 -5.94 -9.28
CA TYR A 542 -3.39 -6.21 -8.17
C TYR A 542 -4.57 -7.05 -8.70
N GLN A 543 -4.75 -8.30 -8.27
CA GLN A 543 -3.86 -9.08 -7.41
C GLN A 543 -3.68 -10.53 -7.89
N TRP A 544 -2.67 -11.21 -7.34
CA TRP A 544 -2.54 -12.65 -7.47
C TRP A 544 -3.73 -13.31 -6.78
N GLY A 545 -4.23 -14.36 -7.41
CA GLY A 545 -5.14 -15.25 -6.74
C GLY A 545 -4.82 -16.70 -7.03
N GLN A 546 -5.12 -17.54 -6.06
CA GLN A 546 -4.77 -18.96 -6.04
C GLN A 546 -5.98 -19.77 -5.57
N GLY A 547 -6.26 -20.88 -6.26
CA GLY A 547 -7.16 -21.92 -5.77
C GLY A 547 -6.38 -23.11 -5.19
N ASN A 548 -7.12 -24.08 -4.66
CA ASN A 548 -6.56 -25.31 -4.08
C ASN A 548 -5.69 -25.06 -2.83
N LEU A 549 -6.12 -24.12 -2.00
CA LEU A 549 -5.48 -23.81 -0.72
C LEU A 549 -6.10 -24.62 0.42
N THR A 550 -5.33 -24.86 1.48
CA THR A 550 -5.78 -25.59 2.67
C THR A 550 -6.85 -24.80 3.42
N ALA A 551 -8.09 -25.28 3.36
CA ALA A 551 -9.21 -24.61 4.02
C ALA A 551 -9.35 -24.99 5.49
N VAL A 552 -9.51 -23.99 6.36
CA VAL A 552 -9.77 -24.16 7.80
C VAL A 552 -10.96 -23.28 8.18
N ASN A 553 -11.97 -23.88 8.82
CA ASN A 553 -13.17 -23.17 9.23
C ASN A 553 -12.83 -22.01 10.18
N GLY A 554 -13.43 -20.84 9.96
CA GLY A 554 -13.17 -19.64 10.76
C GLY A 554 -11.89 -18.88 10.41
N THR A 555 -11.19 -19.25 9.33
CA THR A 555 -10.01 -18.53 8.82
C THR A 555 -10.30 -17.85 7.48
N ALA A 556 -9.36 -17.01 7.00
CA ALA A 556 -9.47 -16.33 5.70
C ALA A 556 -9.65 -17.30 4.53
N ILE A 557 -9.01 -18.48 4.62
CA ILE A 557 -9.20 -19.59 3.68
C ILE A 557 -10.24 -20.54 4.27
N SER A 558 -11.51 -20.22 4.06
CA SER A 558 -12.62 -21.04 4.54
C SER A 558 -13.05 -22.08 3.49
N PRO A 559 -13.61 -23.23 3.91
CA PRO A 559 -14.10 -24.26 2.98
C PRO A 559 -15.17 -23.71 2.03
N ILE A 560 -15.12 -24.11 0.76
CA ILE A 560 -16.17 -23.76 -0.21
C ILE A 560 -17.42 -24.61 0.10
N ILE A 561 -18.58 -23.95 0.15
CA ILE A 561 -19.88 -24.58 0.38
C ILE A 561 -20.65 -24.56 -0.94
N GLU A 562 -20.79 -25.71 -1.60
CA GLU A 562 -21.64 -25.86 -2.79
C GLU A 562 -23.04 -26.33 -2.40
N GLU A 563 -24.07 -25.56 -2.73
CA GLU A 563 -25.45 -25.86 -2.33
C GLU A 563 -26.22 -26.59 -3.45
N ASN A 564 -26.13 -27.92 -3.51
CA ASN A 564 -26.85 -28.75 -4.48
C ASN A 564 -28.25 -29.19 -4.00
N GLY A 565 -28.99 -28.28 -3.34
CA GLY A 565 -30.42 -28.42 -3.02
C GLY A 565 -30.83 -29.58 -2.10
N ILE A 566 -29.90 -30.42 -1.62
CA ILE A 566 -30.21 -31.56 -0.73
C ILE A 566 -29.28 -31.59 0.50
N VAL A 567 -27.99 -31.27 0.35
CA VAL A 567 -27.03 -31.01 1.45
C VAL A 567 -25.89 -30.16 0.88
N PRO A 568 -25.35 -29.17 1.61
CA PRO A 568 -24.16 -28.45 1.16
C PRO A 568 -22.94 -29.38 1.09
N VAL A 569 -22.24 -29.43 -0.04
CA VAL A 569 -20.95 -30.13 -0.16
C VAL A 569 -19.86 -29.18 0.30
N GLN A 570 -19.11 -29.57 1.32
CA GLN A 570 -17.98 -28.79 1.82
C GLN A 570 -16.69 -29.30 1.19
N SER A 571 -16.08 -28.51 0.31
CA SER A 571 -14.76 -28.82 -0.27
C SER A 571 -13.66 -28.50 0.74
N GLN A 572 -12.63 -29.34 0.82
CA GLN A 572 -11.43 -29.06 1.64
C GLN A 572 -10.50 -28.01 1.02
N ASN A 573 -10.77 -27.61 -0.23
CA ASN A 573 -9.95 -26.68 -0.98
C ASN A 573 -10.60 -25.28 -0.95
N GLY A 574 -9.83 -24.29 -0.52
CA GLY A 574 -10.22 -22.89 -0.49
C GLY A 574 -9.62 -22.07 -1.63
N LEU A 575 -10.11 -20.85 -1.76
CA LEU A 575 -9.58 -19.81 -2.65
C LEU A 575 -8.87 -18.74 -1.84
N SER A 576 -7.89 -18.09 -2.47
CA SER A 576 -7.23 -16.94 -1.88
C SER A 576 -8.22 -15.78 -1.64
N PRO A 577 -8.02 -14.99 -0.58
CA PRO A 577 -8.74 -13.74 -0.33
C PRO A 577 -8.76 -12.81 -1.55
N SER A 578 -9.83 -12.04 -1.72
CA SER A 578 -10.05 -11.17 -2.87
C SER A 578 -10.97 -10.02 -2.54
N ASP A 579 -10.61 -8.84 -3.03
CA ASP A 579 -11.44 -7.62 -2.95
C ASP A 579 -12.20 -7.36 -4.27
N GLY A 580 -12.24 -8.35 -5.19
CA GLY A 580 -12.84 -8.23 -6.52
C GLY A 580 -11.85 -8.00 -7.67
N TYR A 581 -10.54 -8.04 -7.40
CA TYR A 581 -9.48 -7.93 -8.42
C TYR A 581 -8.73 -9.24 -8.67
N SER A 582 -9.14 -10.32 -8.00
CA SER A 582 -8.51 -11.64 -8.18
C SER A 582 -8.66 -12.14 -9.62
N ILE A 583 -7.63 -12.85 -10.06
CA ILE A 583 -7.52 -13.46 -11.38
C ILE A 583 -7.71 -15.00 -11.34
N VAL A 584 -8.24 -15.55 -10.24
CA VAL A 584 -8.50 -17.00 -10.10
C VAL A 584 -9.53 -17.45 -11.13
N ASP A 585 -9.32 -18.63 -11.71
CA ASP A 585 -10.18 -19.34 -12.68
C ASP A 585 -10.46 -18.65 -14.02
N GLN A 586 -10.09 -17.37 -14.20
CA GLN A 586 -10.22 -16.61 -15.45
C GLN A 586 -8.92 -15.89 -15.89
N GLY A 587 -7.82 -16.04 -15.14
CA GLY A 587 -6.59 -15.26 -15.30
C GLY A 587 -5.50 -15.84 -16.20
N LYS A 588 -5.75 -16.92 -16.97
CA LYS A 588 -4.69 -17.49 -17.84
C LYS A 588 -4.16 -16.47 -18.85
N ASP A 589 -5.02 -15.57 -19.33
CA ASP A 589 -4.63 -14.54 -20.29
C ASP A 589 -3.95 -13.36 -19.60
N VAL A 590 -4.40 -12.95 -18.40
CA VAL A 590 -3.68 -11.95 -17.58
C VAL A 590 -2.28 -12.42 -17.21
N GLN A 591 -2.13 -13.67 -16.76
CA GLN A 591 -0.82 -14.23 -16.43
C GLN A 591 0.08 -14.30 -17.68
N GLN A 592 -0.48 -14.59 -18.86
CA GLN A 592 0.25 -14.51 -20.12
C GLN A 592 0.68 -13.07 -20.45
N GLU A 593 -0.20 -12.07 -20.29
CA GLU A 593 0.16 -10.66 -20.54
C GLU A 593 1.23 -10.18 -19.56
N LEU A 594 1.14 -10.55 -18.29
CA LEU A 594 2.18 -10.25 -17.29
C LEU A 594 3.51 -10.94 -17.65
N SER A 595 3.48 -12.20 -18.05
CA SER A 595 4.67 -12.96 -18.46
C SER A 595 5.30 -12.39 -19.74
N ARG A 596 4.49 -11.97 -20.72
CA ARG A 596 4.96 -11.28 -21.93
C ARG A 596 5.60 -9.94 -21.59
N ALA A 597 4.97 -9.15 -20.72
CA ALA A 597 5.56 -7.89 -20.27
C ALA A 597 6.88 -8.15 -19.52
N ALA A 598 6.95 -9.16 -18.66
CA ALA A 598 8.17 -9.54 -17.94
C ALA A 598 9.32 -9.87 -18.89
N GLN A 599 9.06 -10.55 -20.02
CA GLN A 599 10.07 -10.84 -21.04
C GLN A 599 10.59 -9.57 -21.73
N GLN A 600 9.77 -8.52 -21.87
CA GLN A 600 10.19 -7.22 -22.42
C GLN A 600 11.02 -6.38 -21.43
N PHE A 601 11.04 -6.73 -20.15
CA PHE A 601 11.87 -6.08 -19.12
C PHE A 601 13.27 -6.67 -18.99
N VAL A 602 13.55 -7.81 -19.62
CA VAL A 602 14.88 -8.41 -19.64
C VAL A 602 15.79 -7.53 -20.52
N PRO A 603 16.93 -7.04 -20.01
CA PRO A 603 17.90 -6.35 -20.86
C PRO A 603 18.32 -7.26 -22.01
N ASP A 604 18.49 -6.72 -23.22
CA ASP A 604 19.20 -7.43 -24.28
C ASP A 604 20.55 -7.89 -23.71
N SER A 605 20.70 -9.21 -23.55
CA SER A 605 21.83 -9.88 -22.89
C SER A 605 23.16 -9.62 -23.58
#